data_AF-A0A644YGK3-F1
#
_entry.id   AF-A0A644YGK3-F1
#
_cell.length_a   1.000
_cell.length_b   1.000
_cell.length_c   1.000
_cell.angle_alpha   90.00
_cell.angle_beta   90.00
_cell.angle_gamma   90.00
#
_symmetry.space_group_name_H-M   'P 1'
#
loop_
_entity.id
_entity.type
_entity.pdbx_description
1 polymer ?
#
loop_
_entity_poly.entity_id
_entity_poly.type
_entity_poly.pdbx_seq_one_letter_code
_entity_poly.pdbx_strand_id
1 'polypeptide(L)' 'MQERRQNNGRRCQIVQQFVKEIRDDTMRLVCFLYINGYKDGEIRRTLHINKPRLKQIKDQLAFDLLKAGIRNLED' A
#
# COMPACT_ATOMS: atom_id res chain seq x y z
N MET A 1 -2.14 5.86 27.62
CA MET A 1 -1.08 5.18 26.82
C MET A 1 -1.60 4.14 25.82
N GLN A 2 -2.88 4.15 25.41
CA GLN A 2 -3.48 3.09 24.57
C GLN A 2 -4.01 3.53 23.18
N GLU A 3 -4.03 4.84 22.89
CA GLU A 3 -4.67 5.37 21.67
C GLU A 3 -3.90 5.08 20.37
N ARG A 4 -2.56 4.97 20.45
CA ARG A 4 -1.72 4.75 19.25
C ARG A 4 -1.88 3.36 18.63
N ARG A 5 -2.32 2.36 19.40
CA ARG A 5 -2.48 0.97 18.92
C ARG A 5 -3.76 0.78 18.12
N GLN A 6 -4.84 1.51 18.45
CA GLN A 6 -6.11 1.42 17.73
C GLN A 6 -6.06 2.09 16.35
N ASN A 7 -5.37 3.22 16.22
CA ASN A 7 -5.30 3.94 14.94
C ASN A 7 -4.47 3.17 13.89
N ASN A 8 -3.42 2.47 14.33
CA ASN A 8 -2.60 1.62 13.46
C ASN A 8 -3.37 0.38 12.97
N GLY A 9 -4.19 -0.23 13.85
CA GLY A 9 -5.05 -1.37 13.50
C GLY A 9 -6.14 -1.00 12.49
N ARG A 10 -6.80 0.15 12.66
CA ARG A 10 -7.80 0.65 11.69
C ARG A 10 -7.18 0.96 10.34
N ARG A 11 -6.02 1.63 10.30
CA ARG A 11 -5.29 1.88 9.03
C ARG A 11 -4.91 0.58 8.35
N CYS A 12 -4.38 -0.41 9.08
CA CYS A 12 -4.10 -1.74 8.54
C CYS A 12 -5.36 -2.44 8.01
N GLN A 13 -6.50 -2.35 8.69
CA GLN A 13 -7.76 -2.94 8.22
C GLN A 13 -8.27 -2.27 6.95
N ILE A 14 -8.24 -0.94 6.86
CA ILE A 14 -8.69 -0.22 5.66
C ILE A 14 -7.75 -0.55 4.49
N VAL A 15 -6.43 -0.60 4.71
CA VAL A 15 -5.47 -1.03 3.69
C VAL A 15 -5.70 -2.49 3.29
N GLN A 16 -5.99 -3.40 4.22
CA GLN A 16 -6.30 -4.81 3.89
C GLN A 16 -7.62 -4.96 3.11
N GLN A 17 -8.65 -4.18 3.45
CA GLN A 17 -9.92 -4.14 2.73
C GLN A 17 -9.70 -3.59 1.32
N PHE A 18 -8.92 -2.51 1.21
CA PHE A 18 -8.52 -1.92 -0.06
C PHE A 18 -7.77 -2.92 -0.95
N VAL A 19 -6.77 -3.61 -0.41
CA VAL A 19 -5.98 -4.66 -1.09
C VAL A 19 -6.85 -5.82 -1.59
N LYS A 20 -7.98 -6.12 -0.93
CA LYS A 20 -8.94 -7.14 -1.40
C LYS A 20 -9.73 -6.69 -2.63
N GLU A 21 -9.92 -5.39 -2.83
CA GLU A 21 -10.67 -4.84 -3.98
C GLU A 21 -9.78 -4.57 -5.20
N ILE A 22 -8.46 -4.59 -5.03
CA ILE A 22 -7.50 -4.50 -6.14
C ILE A 22 -7.64 -5.75 -7.02
N ARG A 23 -8.14 -5.56 -8.25
CA ARG A 23 -8.22 -6.61 -9.27
C ARG A 23 -6.87 -6.98 -9.90
N ASP A 24 -5.88 -6.09 -9.78
CA ASP A 24 -4.53 -6.31 -10.30
C ASP A 24 -3.63 -6.97 -9.25
N ASP A 25 -3.32 -8.26 -9.44
CA ASP A 25 -2.48 -9.06 -8.55
C ASP A 25 -1.10 -8.43 -8.31
N THR A 26 -0.57 -7.67 -9.27
CA THR A 26 0.74 -7.01 -9.13
C THR A 26 0.66 -5.87 -8.12
N MET A 27 -0.37 -5.04 -8.19
CA MET A 27 -0.61 -3.98 -7.18
C MET A 27 -0.83 -4.56 -5.79
N ARG A 28 -1.57 -5.66 -5.71
CA ARG A 28 -1.82 -6.38 -4.46
C ARG A 28 -0.53 -6.87 -3.82
N LEU A 29 0.36 -7.47 -4.61
CA LEU A 29 1.65 -7.97 -4.14
C LEU A 29 2.61 -6.84 -3.77
N VAL A 30 2.66 -5.75 -4.53
CA VAL A 30 3.47 -4.57 -4.18
C VAL A 30 3.03 -4.00 -2.83
N CYS A 31 1.72 -3.84 -2.61
CA CYS A 31 1.19 -3.35 -1.35
C CYS A 31 1.55 -4.30 -0.18
N PHE A 32 1.39 -5.61 -0.37
CA PHE A 32 1.80 -6.61 0.60
C PHE A 32 3.29 -6.52 0.96
N LEU A 33 4.16 -6.39 -0.05
CA LEU A 33 5.61 -6.28 0.16
C LEU A 33 5.96 -5.00 0.95
N TYR A 34 5.33 -3.86 0.65
CA TYR A 34 5.54 -2.64 1.44
C TYR A 34 5.09 -2.79 2.89
N ILE A 35 3.94 -3.43 3.15
CA ILE A 35 3.45 -3.67 4.52
C ILE A 35 4.42 -4.56 5.31
N ASN A 36 5.09 -5.50 4.64
CA ASN A 36 6.12 -6.35 5.23
C ASN A 36 7.50 -5.67 5.33
N GLY A 37 7.61 -4.39 4.95
CA GLY A 37 8.85 -3.60 5.08
C GLY A 37 9.87 -3.79 3.96
N TYR A 38 9.47 -4.37 2.82
CA TYR A 38 10.36 -4.51 1.67
C TYR A 38 10.67 -3.16 1.03
N LYS A 39 11.92 -2.98 0.60
CA LYS A 39 12.39 -1.77 -0.11
C LYS A 39 12.10 -1.86 -1.60
N ASP A 40 12.01 -0.72 -2.29
CA ASP A 40 11.73 -0.63 -3.72
C ASP A 40 12.66 -1.52 -4.58
N GLY A 41 13.94 -1.65 -4.20
CA GLY A 41 14.90 -2.51 -4.90
C GLY A 41 14.59 -4.00 -4.78
N GLU A 42 14.17 -4.45 -3.60
CA GLU A 42 13.77 -5.84 -3.33
C GLU A 42 12.46 -6.15 -4.04
N ILE A 43 11.47 -5.25 -3.94
CA ILE A 43 10.18 -5.38 -4.63
C ILE A 43 10.37 -5.54 -6.13
N ARG A 44 11.26 -4.74 -6.74
CA ARG A 44 11.58 -4.85 -8.17
C ARG A 44 12.22 -6.19 -8.54
N ARG A 45 13.09 -6.74 -7.68
CA ARG A 45 13.70 -8.06 -7.90
C ARG A 45 12.67 -9.17 -7.76
N THR A 46 11.83 -9.12 -6.73
CA THR A 46 10.80 -10.13 -6.45
C THR A 46 9.72 -10.16 -7.54
N LEU A 47 9.28 -8.99 -8.00
CA LEU A 47 8.23 -8.88 -9.02
C LEU A 47 8.75 -8.79 -10.45
N HIS A 48 10.08 -8.76 -10.63
CA HIS A 48 10.73 -8.57 -11.93
C HIS A 48 10.17 -7.36 -12.72
N ILE A 49 9.92 -6.25 -12.02
CA ILE A 49 9.35 -5.03 -12.61
C ILE A 49 10.39 -3.90 -12.73
N ASN A 50 10.23 -3.11 -13.78
CA ASN A 50 11.06 -1.95 -14.03
C ASN A 50 10.72 -0.77 -13.10
N LYS A 51 11.70 0.11 -12.85
CA LYS A 51 11.54 1.32 -12.03
C LYS A 51 10.32 2.18 -12.41
N PRO A 52 10.05 2.48 -13.70
CA PRO A 52 8.83 3.19 -14.10
C PRO A 52 7.54 2.45 -13.76
N ARG A 53 7.52 1.11 -13.89
CA ARG A 53 6.35 0.28 -13.56
C ARG A 53 6.06 0.33 -12.06
N LEU A 54 7.09 0.23 -11.21
CA LEU A 54 6.94 0.39 -9.76
C LEU A 54 6.41 1.78 -9.39
N LYS A 55 6.91 2.83 -10.05
CA LYS A 55 6.42 4.20 -9.82
C LYS A 55 4.93 4.33 -10.16
N GLN A 56 4.50 3.83 -11.32
CA GLN A 56 3.08 3.83 -11.71
C GLN A 56 2.21 3.10 -10.70
N ILE A 57 2.67 1.95 -10.19
CA ILE A 57 1.96 1.19 -9.17
C ILE A 57 1.81 2.01 -7.88
N LYS A 58 2.85 2.71 -7.43
CA LYS A 58 2.79 3.59 -6.25
C LYS A 58 1.83 4.76 -6.46
N ASP A 59 1.87 5.39 -7.63
CA ASP A 59 0.97 6.50 -7.99
C ASP A 59 -0.50 6.02 -7.98
N GLN A 60 -0.76 4.85 -8.58
CA GLN A 60 -2.09 4.27 -8.57
C GLN A 60 -2.54 3.96 -7.14
N LEU A 61 -1.69 3.32 -6.33
CA LEU A 61 -1.96 3.05 -4.92
C LEU A 61 -2.30 4.33 -4.15
N ALA A 62 -1.51 5.39 -4.32
CA ALA A 62 -1.75 6.67 -3.65
C ALA A 62 -3.09 7.30 -4.08
N PHE A 63 -3.39 7.25 -5.39
CA PHE A 63 -4.66 7.75 -5.93
C PHE A 63 -5.87 6.97 -5.40
N ASP A 64 -5.76 5.65 -5.34
CA ASP A 64 -6.84 4.79 -4.89
C ASP A 64 -7.05 4.88 -3.36
N LEU A 65 -5.96 5.02 -2.58
CA LEU A 65 -6.03 5.31 -1.15
C LEU A 65 -6.71 6.67 -0.88
N LEU A 66 -6.41 7.68 -1.70
CA LEU A 66 -7.07 8.98 -1.64
C LEU A 66 -8.57 8.86 -1.96
N LYS A 67 -8.91 8.06 -2.98
CA LYS A 67 -10.29 7.77 -3.39
C LYS A 67 -11.05 6.99 -2.31
N ALA A 68 -10.39 6.08 -1.61
CA ALA A 68 -10.92 5.34 -0.46
C ALA A 68 -11.13 6.23 0.79
N GLY A 69 -10.86 7.54 0.70
CA GLY A 69 -11.04 8.48 1.79
C GLY A 69 -9.95 8.40 2.86
N ILE A 70 -8.88 7.64 2.62
CA ILE A 70 -7.70 7.60 3.49
C ILE A 70 -6.85 8.83 3.16
N ARG A 71 -7.31 10.00 3.59
CA ARG A 71 -6.45 11.17 3.69
C ARG A 71 -5.53 10.92 4.88
N ASN A 72 -4.22 10.99 4.66
CA ASN A 72 -3.30 11.12 5.79
C ASN A 72 -3.62 12.48 6.42
N LEU A 73 -4.54 12.49 7.38
CA LEU A 73 -4.76 13.60 8.29
C LEU A 73 -3.54 13.58 9.22
N GLU A 74 -2.43 14.10 8.71
CA GLU A 74 -1.43 14.72 9.55
C GLU A 74 -1.92 16.17 9.66
N ASP A 75 -2.32 16.51 10.89
CA ASP A 75 -2.70 17.84 11.37
C ASP A 75 -1.55 18.84 11.13
#